data_AF-A0A917GWU1-F1
#
_entry.id   AF-A0A917GWU1-F1
#
_cell.length_a   1.000
_cell.length_b   1.000
_cell.length_c   1.000
_cell.angle_alpha   90.00
_cell.angle_beta   90.00
_cell.angle_gamma   90.00
#
_symmetry.space_group_name_H-M   'P 1'
#
loop_
_entity.id
_entity.type
_entity.pdbx_description
1 polymer ?
#
loop_
_entity_poly.entity_id
_entity_poly.type
_entity_poly.pdbx_seq_one_letter_code
_entity_poly.pdbx_strand_id
1 'polypeptide(L)'
;MRGKEPTVVAAGSDIKVSYNYKPARAHIAIEQFQEDDKSVEIVLQDGVFQAPKEKGIYYYGIFANWLSPDGKYSEGDTSSVFVIGVQ
;
A
#
# COMPACT_ATOMS: atom_id res chain seq x y z
N MET A 1 -14.02 4.25 -3.97
CA MET A 1 -13.80 3.57 -5.27
C MET A 1 -15.12 3.05 -5.85
N ARG A 2 -15.99 3.91 -6.39
CA ARG A 2 -17.22 3.42 -7.03
C ARG A 2 -16.89 2.89 -8.43
N GLY A 3 -17.26 1.64 -8.70
CA GLY A 3 -17.20 1.03 -10.04
C GLY A 3 -15.90 0.29 -10.40
N LYS A 4 -14.98 0.04 -9.46
CA LYS A 4 -13.85 -0.88 -9.70
C LYS A 4 -14.07 -2.19 -8.94
N GLU A 5 -14.03 -3.31 -9.66
CA GLU A 5 -14.06 -4.63 -9.04
C GLU A 5 -12.74 -4.90 -8.29
N PRO A 6 -12.80 -5.44 -7.06
CA PRO A 6 -11.61 -5.82 -6.32
C PRO A 6 -10.81 -6.91 -7.02
N THR A 7 -9.49 -6.80 -6.96
CA THR A 7 -8.62 -7.91 -7.38
C THR A 7 -8.75 -9.03 -6.35
N VAL A 8 -9.12 -10.23 -6.80
CA VAL A 8 -9.26 -11.39 -5.91
C VAL A 8 -7.88 -11.99 -5.63
N VAL A 9 -7.57 -12.21 -4.35
CA VAL A 9 -6.33 -12.83 -3.88
C VAL A 9 -6.64 -13.94 -2.88
N ALA A 10 -5.71 -14.90 -2.76
CA ALA A 10 -5.83 -15.97 -1.77
C ALA A 10 -5.54 -15.45 -0.35
N ALA A 11 -6.24 -16.01 0.64
CA ALA A 11 -5.97 -15.70 2.04
C ALA A 11 -4.49 -15.91 2.40
N GLY A 12 -3.87 -14.89 3.02
CA GLY A 12 -2.47 -14.92 3.43
C GLY A 12 -1.44 -14.88 2.30
N SER A 13 -1.84 -14.63 1.04
CA SER A 13 -0.89 -14.51 -0.08
C SER A 13 -0.01 -13.27 0.07
N ASP A 14 1.24 -13.36 -0.40
CA ASP A 14 2.14 -12.22 -0.46
C ASP A 14 1.69 -11.19 -1.51
N ILE A 15 1.64 -9.93 -1.10
CA ILE A 15 1.37 -8.77 -1.95
C ILE A 15 2.63 -7.90 -1.96
N LYS A 16 3.22 -7.75 -3.15
CA LYS A 16 4.39 -6.90 -3.37
C LYS A 16 3.97 -5.51 -3.85
N VAL A 17 4.53 -4.48 -3.22
CA VAL A 17 4.29 -3.08 -3.55
C VAL A 17 5.59 -2.41 -3.97
N SER A 18 5.57 -1.72 -5.10
CA SER A 18 6.71 -0.94 -5.58
C SER A 18 6.26 0.10 -6.60
N TYR A 19 6.89 1.27 -6.58
CA TYR A 19 6.79 2.25 -7.67
C TYR A 19 7.96 2.08 -8.63
N ASN A 20 7.68 1.97 -9.93
CA ASN A 20 8.70 1.92 -10.97
C ASN A 20 9.21 3.33 -11.32
N TYR A 21 9.80 4.01 -10.34
CA TYR A 21 10.35 5.37 -10.47
C TYR A 21 11.84 5.39 -10.09
N LYS A 22 12.61 6.31 -10.69
CA LYS A 22 14.02 6.52 -10.39
C LYS A 22 14.25 7.95 -9.88
N PRO A 23 14.99 8.14 -8.76
CA PRO A 23 15.73 7.12 -8.00
C PRO A 23 14.83 6.16 -7.20
N ALA A 24 15.23 4.90 -7.07
CA ALA A 24 14.37 3.83 -6.55
C ALA A 24 14.20 3.81 -5.01
N ARG A 25 14.88 4.70 -4.29
CA ARG A 25 14.88 4.73 -2.81
C ARG A 25 13.79 5.65 -2.28
N ALA A 26 12.54 5.32 -2.55
CA ALA A 26 11.42 5.98 -1.89
C ALA A 26 11.27 5.44 -0.47
N HIS A 27 10.87 6.29 0.47
CA HIS A 27 10.17 5.82 1.65
C HIS A 27 8.75 5.43 1.24
N ILE A 28 8.35 4.17 1.47
CA ILE A 28 7.02 3.67 1.14
C ILE A 28 6.30 3.33 2.42
N ALA A 29 5.10 3.89 2.58
CA ALA A 29 4.17 3.56 3.63
C ALA A 29 2.89 2.99 3.00
N ILE A 30 2.27 2.03 3.68
CA ILE A 30 0.98 1.48 3.31
C ILE A 30 0.07 1.49 4.52
N GLU A 31 -1.18 1.89 4.30
CA GLU A 31 -2.22 1.86 5.31
C GLU A 31 -3.40 1.04 4.81
N GLN A 32 -4.04 0.30 5.72
CA GLN A 32 -5.34 -0.31 5.48
C GLN A 32 -6.41 0.59 6.07
N PHE A 33 -7.40 0.95 5.24
CA PHE A 33 -8.57 1.68 5.71
C PHE A 33 -9.51 0.73 6.45
N GLN A 34 -9.91 1.13 7.65
CA GLN A 34 -10.87 0.45 8.51
C GLN A 34 -12.20 1.19 8.49
N GLU A 35 -13.18 0.64 9.22
CA GLU A 35 -14.43 1.35 9.51
C GLU A 35 -14.16 2.62 10.35
N ASP A 36 -15.13 3.54 10.35
CA ASP A 36 -15.10 4.81 11.11
C ASP A 36 -13.92 5.75 10.80
N ASP A 37 -13.51 5.83 9.52
CA ASP A 37 -12.41 6.70 9.04
C ASP A 37 -11.06 6.44 9.73
N LYS A 38 -10.88 5.26 10.31
CA LYS A 38 -9.60 4.83 10.89
C LYS A 38 -8.72 4.20 9.82
N SER A 39 -7.42 4.31 9.98
CA SER A 39 -6.45 3.52 9.22
C SER A 39 -5.44 2.86 10.15
N VAL A 40 -4.90 1.72 9.71
CA VAL A 40 -3.81 1.02 10.38
C VAL A 40 -2.63 0.92 9.42
N GLU A 41 -1.45 1.29 9.90
CA GLU A 41 -0.21 1.13 9.13
C GLU A 41 0.11 -0.36 8.96
N ILE A 42 0.47 -0.75 7.75
CA ILE A 42 0.90 -2.11 7.43
C ILE A 42 2.42 -2.13 7.33
N VAL A 43 3.04 -2.98 8.13
CA VAL A 43 4.49 -3.15 8.10
C VAL A 43 4.89 -3.91 6.83
N LEU A 44 5.73 -3.29 6.01
CA LEU A 44 6.33 -3.94 4.85
C LEU A 44 7.63 -4.65 5.24
N GLN A 45 7.82 -5.86 4.75
CA GLN A 45 9.09 -6.58 4.77
C GLN A 45 9.59 -6.68 3.33
N ASP A 46 10.67 -5.99 2.98
CA ASP A 46 11.22 -5.92 1.63
C ASP A 46 10.17 -5.53 0.55
N GLY A 47 9.26 -4.62 0.91
CA GLY A 47 8.17 -4.17 0.04
C GLY A 47 7.02 -5.18 -0.11
N VAL A 48 6.96 -6.18 0.76
CA VAL A 48 5.93 -7.22 0.78
C VAL A 48 5.13 -7.15 2.08
N PHE A 49 3.83 -7.40 1.98
CA PHE A 49 2.96 -7.72 3.12
C PHE A 49 2.03 -8.88 2.76
N GLN A 50 1.43 -9.52 3.77
CA GLN A 50 0.47 -10.60 3.54
C GLN A 50 -0.96 -10.08 3.50
N ALA A 51 -1.74 -10.60 2.55
CA ALA A 51 -3.18 -10.40 2.51
C ALA A 51 -3.82 -10.89 3.83
N PRO A 52 -4.95 -10.29 4.26
CA PRO A 52 -5.71 -10.79 5.39
C PRO A 52 -6.06 -12.28 5.22
N LYS A 53 -6.18 -12.98 6.36
CA LYS A 53 -6.62 -14.38 6.36
C LYS A 53 -8.12 -14.54 6.29
N GLU A 54 -8.84 -13.50 6.69
CA GLU A 54 -10.29 -13.49 6.71
C GLU A 54 -10.83 -13.10 5.35
N LYS A 55 -11.93 -13.74 4.96
CA LYS A 55 -12.65 -13.42 3.72
C LYS A 55 -13.26 -12.03 3.86
N GLY A 56 -13.03 -11.16 2.88
CA GLY A 56 -13.53 -9.79 2.95
C GLY A 56 -13.04 -8.90 1.80
N ILE A 57 -13.48 -7.66 1.83
CA ILE A 57 -13.03 -6.60 0.91
C ILE A 57 -12.18 -5.64 1.73
N TYR A 58 -10.97 -5.39 1.25
CA TYR A 58 -9.98 -4.60 1.98
C TYR A 58 -9.43 -3.49 1.09
N TYR A 59 -9.40 -2.27 1.65
CA TYR A 59 -8.97 -1.07 0.96
C TYR A 59 -7.64 -0.60 1.54
N TYR A 60 -6.75 -0.16 0.66
CA TYR A 60 -5.41 0.25 1.04
C TYR A 60 -5.01 1.55 0.37
N GLY A 61 -4.26 2.36 1.10
CA GLY A 61 -3.53 3.52 0.60
C GLY A 61 -2.03 3.21 0.59
N ILE A 62 -1.35 3.58 -0.50
CA ILE A 62 0.10 3.53 -0.59
C ILE A 62 0.59 4.96 -0.79
N PHE A 63 1.53 5.37 0.03
CA PHE A 63 2.24 6.64 -0.12
C PHE A 63 3.72 6.35 -0.38
N ALA A 64 4.31 7.11 -1.30
CA ALA A 64 5.75 7.11 -1.50
C ALA A 64 6.29 8.54 -1.52
N ASN A 65 7.43 8.72 -0.86
CA ASN A 65 8.14 9.98 -0.83
C ASN A 65 9.62 9.78 -1.17
N TRP A 66 10.14 10.65 -2.02
CA TRP A 66 11.56 10.73 -2.36
C TRP A 66 12.15 11.92 -1.65
N LEU A 67 13.14 11.66 -0.80
CA LEU A 67 13.85 12.69 -0.07
C LEU A 67 15.15 13.04 -0.78
N SER A 68 15.59 14.29 -0.59
CA SER A 68 16.93 14.74 -0.92
C SER A 68 17.97 13.84 -0.27
N PRO A 69 19.21 13.77 -0.81
CA PRO A 69 20.25 12.90 -0.24
C PRO A 69 20.55 13.12 1.25
N ASP A 70 20.30 14.33 1.77
CA ASP A 70 20.44 14.69 3.19
C ASP A 70 19.17 14.46 4.03
N GLY A 71 18.09 13.97 3.42
CA GLY A 71 16.82 13.64 4.06
C GLY A 71 15.96 14.84 4.45
N LYS A 72 16.36 16.08 4.11
CA LYS A 72 15.70 17.30 4.63
C LYS A 72 14.54 17.79 3.78
N TYR A 73 14.53 17.48 2.49
CA TYR A 73 13.55 18.00 1.55
C TYR A 73 12.89 16.85 0.79
N SER A 74 11.60 16.99 0.51
CA SER A 74 10.92 16.14 -0.47
C SER A 74 11.31 16.58 -1.88
N GLU A 75 11.85 15.67 -2.68
CA GLU A 75 12.06 15.84 -4.12
C GLU A 75 10.83 15.43 -4.94
N GLY A 76 9.88 14.73 -4.30
CA GLY A 76 8.61 14.34 -4.89
C GLY A 76 7.86 13.35 -4.02
N ASP A 77 6.55 13.26 -4.24
CA ASP A 77 5.70 12.26 -3.63
C ASP A 77 4.65 11.75 -4.61
N THR A 78 4.09 10.59 -4.27
CA THR A 78 2.93 10.04 -4.97
C THR A 78 2.09 9.21 -4.01
N SER A 79 0.83 9.09 -4.33
CA SER A 79 -0.09 8.21 -3.62
C SER A 79 -0.96 7.42 -4.58
N SER A 80 -1.36 6.23 -4.14
CA SER A 80 -2.27 5.36 -4.87
C SER A 80 -3.16 4.64 -3.88
N VAL A 81 -4.38 4.34 -4.32
CA VAL A 81 -5.33 3.55 -3.53
C VAL A 81 -5.72 2.31 -4.32
N PHE A 82 -5.83 1.17 -3.65
CA PHE A 82 -6.25 -0.09 -4.26
C PHE A 82 -7.17 -0.90 -3.35
N VAL A 83 -7.88 -1.86 -3.94
CA VAL A 83 -8.84 -2.72 -3.24
C VAL A 83 -8.64 -4.17 -3.66
N ILE A 84 -8.63 -5.07 -2.66
CA ILE A 84 -8.56 -6.52 -2.86
C ILE A 84 -9.78 -7.20 -2.24
N GLY A 85 -10.16 -8.33 -2.83
CA GLY A 85 -11.07 -9.28 -2.21
C GLY A 85 -10.30 -10.52 -1.80
N VAL A 86 -10.37 -10.91 -0.53
CA VAL A 86 -9.82 -12.17 -0.05
C VAL A 86 -10.89 -13.25 -0.16
N GLN A 87 -10.53 -14.40 -0.74
CA GLN A 87 -11.40 -15.59 -0.87
C GLN A 87 -10.71 -16.84 -0.35
#